data_AF-A0ABD0PBB0-F1
#
_entry.id   AF-A0ABD0PBB0-F1
#
_cell.length_a   1.000
_cell.length_b   1.000
_cell.length_c   1.000
_cell.angle_alpha   90.00
_cell.angle_beta   90.00
_cell.angle_gamma   90.00
#
_symmetry.space_group_name_H-M   'P 1'
#
loop_
_entity.id
_entity.type
_entity.pdbx_description
1 polymer ?
#
loop_
_entity_poly.entity_id
_entity_poly.type
_entity_poly.pdbx_seq_one_letter_code
_entity_poly.pdbx_strand_id
1 'polypeptide(L)'
;MLLLMVGNLIILPVGITFFKDENTPPWIIFNVVSDTLFLVDLVLNFRTGIVKEDSTEILLDPKAIRQRYLKSWFLVDFVSSIPVDYIFLMVDLEAHLDSE
;
A
#
# COMPACT_ATOMS: atom_id res chain seq x y z
N MET A 1 6.17 10.02 -2.00
CA MET A 1 6.04 8.92 -1.02
C MET A 1 6.24 9.39 0.42
N LEU A 2 7.38 9.98 0.82
CA LEU A 2 7.64 10.33 2.23
C LEU A 2 6.54 11.18 2.91
N LEU A 3 6.07 12.26 2.27
CA LEU A 3 5.00 13.09 2.83
C LEU A 3 3.68 12.32 2.99
N LEU A 4 3.35 11.48 2.00
CA LEU A 4 2.16 10.61 2.05
C LEU A 4 2.26 9.61 3.20
N MET A 5 3.43 8.97 3.37
CA MET A 5 3.68 8.05 4.48
C MET A 5 3.54 8.72 5.85
N VAL A 6 4.17 9.89 6.03
CA VAL A 6 4.05 10.64 7.29
C VAL A 6 2.61 11.05 7.55
N GLY A 7 1.90 11.50 6.52
CA GLY A 7 0.47 11.83 6.60
C GLY A 7 -0.36 10.62 7.07
N ASN A 8 -0.23 9.48 6.40
CA ASN A 8 -0.96 8.26 6.76
C ASN A 8 -0.60 7.75 8.16
N LEU A 9 0.67 7.80 8.55
CA LEU A 9 1.12 7.35 9.87
C LEU A 9 0.52 8.17 11.02
N ILE A 10 0.15 9.43 10.75
CA ILE A 10 -0.51 10.31 11.73
C ILE A 10 -2.04 10.20 11.62
N ILE A 11 -2.58 10.24 10.40
CA ILE A 11 -4.02 10.32 10.15
C ILE A 11 -4.72 8.99 10.46
N LEU A 12 -4.14 7.84 10.07
CA LEU A 12 -4.81 6.55 10.24
C LEU A 12 -5.05 6.19 11.71
N PRO A 13 -4.06 6.27 12.64
CA PRO A 13 -4.33 5.96 14.04
C PRO A 13 -5.35 6.90 14.67
N VAL A 14 -5.30 8.20 14.34
CA VAL A 14 -6.26 9.20 14.85
C VAL A 14 -7.66 8.93 14.29
N GLY A 15 -7.74 8.61 13.01
CA GLY A 15 -8.92 8.15 12.28
C GLY A 15 -9.64 7.02 13.00
N ILE A 16 -8.97 5.88 13.06
CA ILE A 16 -9.51 4.61 13.57
C ILE A 16 -9.90 4.72 15.05
N THR A 17 -9.17 5.51 15.85
CA THR A 17 -9.41 5.58 17.30
C THR A 17 -10.44 6.64 17.72
N PHE A 18 -10.47 7.80 17.07
CA PHE A 18 -11.30 8.94 17.51
C PHE A 18 -12.54 9.16 16.65
N PHE A 19 -12.55 8.72 15.38
CA PHE A 19 -13.69 8.91 14.49
C PHE A 19 -14.51 7.63 14.39
N LYS A 20 -15.77 7.69 14.85
CA LYS A 20 -16.72 6.57 14.77
C LYS A 20 -17.34 6.39 13.38
N ASP A 21 -17.39 7.45 12.58
CA ASP A 21 -17.92 7.44 11.21
C ASP A 21 -16.77 7.45 10.20
N GLU A 22 -16.15 6.30 10.02
CA GLU A 22 -15.13 6.06 9.00
C GLU A 22 -15.73 5.97 7.58
N ASN A 23 -17.05 5.80 7.44
CA ASN A 23 -17.72 5.72 6.14
C ASN A 23 -18.02 7.08 5.49
N THR A 24 -17.35 8.15 5.92
CA THR A 24 -17.54 9.47 5.30
C THR A 24 -16.87 9.54 3.92
N PRO A 25 -17.48 10.19 2.91
CA PRO A 25 -16.89 10.28 1.58
C PRO A 25 -15.43 10.83 1.55
N PRO A 26 -15.06 11.86 2.33
CA PRO A 26 -13.68 12.34 2.36
C PRO A 26 -12.67 11.31 2.90
N TRP A 27 -13.05 10.53 3.91
CA TRP A 27 -12.20 9.48 4.48
C TRP A 27 -11.95 8.36 3.47
N ILE A 28 -13.02 7.94 2.78
CA ILE A 28 -12.93 6.92 1.73
C ILE A 28 -12.05 7.40 0.58
N ILE A 29 -12.25 8.63 0.10
CA ILE A 29 -11.43 9.17 -1.00
C ILE A 29 -9.96 9.24 -0.59
N PHE A 30 -9.67 9.69 0.64
CA PHE A 30 -8.31 9.77 1.16
C PHE A 30 -7.61 8.40 1.17
N ASN A 31 -8.25 7.38 1.73
CA ASN A 31 -7.69 6.03 1.79
C ASN A 31 -7.49 5.43 0.39
N VAL A 32 -8.52 5.45 -0.48
CA VAL A 32 -8.38 4.93 -1.86
C VAL A 32 -7.25 5.60 -2.63
N VAL A 33 -7.15 6.94 -2.56
CA VAL A 33 -6.10 7.68 -3.25
C VAL A 33 -4.72 7.32 -2.69
N SER A 34 -4.60 7.27 -1.35
CA SER A 34 -3.37 6.86 -0.68
C SER A 34 -2.92 5.46 -1.10
N ASP A 35 -3.81 4.47 -1.01
CA ASP A 35 -3.52 3.07 -1.33
C ASP A 35 -3.17 2.90 -2.81
N THR A 36 -3.85 3.63 -3.69
CA THR A 36 -3.53 3.64 -5.13
C THR A 36 -2.10 4.16 -5.37
N LEU A 37 -1.69 5.23 -4.67
CA LEU A 37 -0.34 5.77 -4.81
C LEU A 37 0.73 4.80 -4.27
N PHE A 38 0.45 4.08 -3.18
CA PHE A 38 1.33 3.03 -2.67
C PHE A 38 1.45 1.85 -3.64
N LEU A 39 0.35 1.42 -4.25
CA LEU A 39 0.37 0.36 -5.26
C LEU A 39 1.15 0.79 -6.51
N VAL A 40 1.01 2.05 -6.95
CA VAL A 40 1.82 2.59 -8.05
C VAL A 40 3.31 2.56 -7.69
N ASP A 41 3.68 2.98 -6.47
CA ASP A 41 5.08 2.94 -6.02
C ASP A 41 5.63 1.52 -5.94
N LEU A 42 4.85 0.55 -5.44
CA LEU A 42 5.18 -0.87 -5.46
C LEU A 42 5.54 -1.33 -6.88
N VAL A 43 4.73 -0.96 -7.88
CA VAL A 43 4.99 -1.29 -9.30
C VAL A 43 6.25 -0.59 -9.82
N LEU A 44 6.48 0.66 -9.42
CA LEU A 44 7.69 1.41 -9.79
C LEU A 44 8.95 0.80 -9.17
N ASN A 45 8.88 0.24 -7.96
CA ASN A 45 9.99 -0.42 -7.29
C ASN A 45 10.51 -1.65 -8.06
N PHE A 46 9.69 -2.29 -8.90
CA PHE A 46 10.15 -3.34 -9.82
C PHE A 46 11.00 -2.82 -10.99
N ARG A 47 10.95 -1.52 -11.28
CA ARG A 47 11.71 -0.86 -12.36
C ARG A 47 12.87 -0.01 -11.84
N THR A 48 12.95 0.23 -10.53
CA THR A 48 14.02 1.02 -9.91
C THR A 48 15.30 0.19 -9.83
N GLY A 49 16.40 0.73 -10.37
CA GLY A 49 17.71 0.09 -10.34
C GLY A 49 18.26 -0.05 -8.92
N ILE A 50 18.89 -1.19 -8.65
CA ILE A 50 19.45 -1.49 -7.32
C ILE A 50 20.95 -1.15 -7.35
N VAL A 51 21.39 -0.27 -6.45
CA VAL A 51 22.80 0.02 -6.23
C VAL A 51 23.42 -1.13 -5.42
N LYS A 52 24.53 -1.70 -5.89
CA LYS A 52 25.29 -2.67 -5.11
C LYS A 52 26.12 -1.95 -4.04
N GLU A 53 26.03 -2.36 -2.79
CA GLU A 53 26.76 -1.73 -1.67
C GLU A 53 28.29 -1.77 -1.85
N ASP A 54 28.82 -2.80 -2.53
CA ASP A 54 30.27 -3.01 -2.70
C ASP A 54 30.83 -2.50 -4.04
N SER A 55 30.01 -1.85 -4.89
CA SER A 55 30.46 -1.38 -6.21
C SER A 55 29.68 -0.16 -6.69
N THR A 56 30.30 0.73 -7.45
CA THR A 56 29.61 1.82 -8.18
C THR A 56 28.71 1.34 -9.33
N GLU A 57 28.54 0.03 -9.51
CA GLU A 57 27.67 -0.55 -10.52
C GLU A 57 26.19 -0.52 -10.09
N ILE A 58 25.35 -0.03 -10.98
CA ILE A 58 23.89 -0.05 -10.84
C ILE A 58 23.37 -1.28 -11.59
N LEU A 59 22.66 -2.15 -10.89
CA LEU A 59 22.00 -3.30 -11.49
C LEU A 59 20.75 -2.80 -12.24
N LEU A 60 20.85 -2.71 -13.56
CA LEU A 60 19.78 -2.24 -14.45
C LEU A 60 19.01 -3.38 -15.13
N ASP A 61 19.42 -4.64 -14.97
CA ASP A 61 18.69 -5.79 -15.52
C ASP A 61 17.32 -5.95 -14.83
N PRO A 62 16.20 -5.76 -15.53
CA PRO A 62 14.86 -5.86 -14.95
C PRO A 62 14.56 -7.23 -14.34
N LYS A 63 15.14 -8.32 -14.89
CA LYS A 63 14.94 -9.66 -14.34
C LYS A 63 15.61 -9.80 -12.98
N ALA A 64 16.83 -9.29 -12.86
CA ALA A 64 17.61 -9.35 -11.64
C ALA A 64 17.05 -8.40 -10.55
N ILE A 65 16.58 -7.20 -10.93
CA ILE A 65 15.86 -6.28 -10.02
C ILE A 65 14.63 -6.98 -9.43
N ARG A 66 13.77 -7.54 -10.28
CA ARG A 66 12.54 -8.23 -9.84
C ARG A 66 12.85 -9.38 -8.88
N GLN A 67 13.83 -10.24 -9.20
CA GLN A 67 14.17 -11.37 -8.34
C GLN A 67 14.69 -10.93 -6.97
N ARG A 68 15.48 -9.85 -6.92
CA ARG A 68 16.02 -9.33 -5.66
C ARG A 68 14.94 -8.64 -4.84
N TYR A 69 14.08 -7.85 -5.47
CA TYR A 69 12.96 -7.18 -4.80
C TYR A 69 11.94 -8.16 -4.24
N LEU A 70 11.57 -9.20 -5.00
CA LEU A 70 10.66 -10.26 -4.54
C LEU A 70 11.18 -11.04 -3.33
N LYS A 71 12.50 -11.14 -3.15
CA LYS A 71 13.12 -11.85 -2.02
C LYS A 71 13.33 -10.99 -0.78
N SER A 72 13.21 -9.67 -0.89
CA SER A 72 13.49 -8.74 0.21
C SER A 72 12.22 -8.07 0.71
N TRP A 73 11.87 -6.92 0.14
CA TRP A 73 10.88 -5.98 0.68
C TRP A 73 9.49 -6.12 0.07
N PHE A 74 9.38 -6.84 -1.06
CA PHE A 74 8.11 -6.98 -1.77
C PHE A 74 6.95 -7.44 -0.88
N LEU A 75 7.15 -8.40 0.02
CA LEU A 75 6.06 -8.93 0.84
C LEU A 75 5.51 -7.86 1.80
N VAL A 76 6.39 -7.06 2.41
CA VAL A 76 6.00 -5.99 3.32
C VAL A 76 5.30 -4.87 2.55
N ASP A 77 5.87 -4.45 1.41
CA ASP A 77 5.29 -3.39 0.56
C ASP A 77 3.96 -3.82 -0.06
N PHE A 78 3.81 -5.10 -0.40
CA PHE A 78 2.58 -5.65 -0.93
C PHE A 78 1.48 -5.66 0.13
N VAL A 79 1.75 -6.23 1.31
CA VAL A 79 0.77 -6.30 2.40
C VAL A 79 0.35 -4.90 2.87
N SER A 80 1.27 -3.94 2.90
CA SER A 80 0.97 -2.56 3.30
C SER A 80 0.20 -1.76 2.24
N SER A 81 0.22 -2.17 0.98
CA SER A 81 -0.49 -1.50 -0.12
C SER A 81 -1.87 -2.10 -0.40
N ILE A 82 -2.26 -3.18 0.28
CA ILE A 82 -3.58 -3.80 0.09
C ILE A 82 -4.64 -3.00 0.86
N PRO A 83 -5.74 -2.57 0.21
CA PRO A 83 -6.86 -1.88 0.85
C PRO A 83 -7.72 -2.87 1.66
N VAL A 84 -7.18 -3.37 2.78
CA VAL A 84 -7.78 -4.44 3.60
C VAL A 84 -9.16 -4.05 4.13
N ASP A 85 -9.33 -2.80 4.57
CA ASP A 85 -10.59 -2.31 5.13
C ASP A 85 -11.76 -2.39 4.13
N TYR A 86 -11.47 -2.16 2.84
CA TYR A 86 -12.47 -2.25 1.77
C TYR A 86 -12.84 -3.69 1.43
N ILE A 87 -11.87 -4.60 1.50
CA ILE A 87 -12.12 -6.03 1.32
C ILE A 87 -13.06 -6.52 2.42
N PHE A 88 -12.81 -6.12 3.67
CA PHE A 88 -13.70 -6.45 4.79
C PHE A 88 -15.09 -5.83 4.64
N LEU A 89 -15.18 -4.56 4.22
CA LEU A 89 -16.47 -3.91 3.95
C LEU A 89 -17.29 -4.65 2.88
N MET A 90 -16.66 -5.05 1.77
CA MET A 90 -17.35 -5.79 0.72
C MET A 90 -17.83 -7.16 1.21
N VAL A 91 -17.00 -7.89 1.96
CA VAL A 91 -17.36 -9.20 2.50
C VAL A 91 -18.51 -9.09 3.51
N ASP A 92 -18.51 -8.08 4.37
CA ASP A 92 -19.58 -7.87 5.36
C ASP A 92 -20.91 -7.45 4.70
N LEU A 93 -20.83 -6.66 3.62
CA LEU A 93 -22.00 -6.30 2.81
C LEU A 93 -22.61 -7.52 2.11
N GLU A 94 -21.77 -8.38 1.52
CA GLU A 94 -22.22 -9.61 0.86
C GLU A 94 -22.85 -10.59 1.86
N ALA A 95 -22.26 -10.72 3.05
CA ALA A 95 -22.83 -11.51 4.14
C ALA A 95 -24.21 -11.00 4.62
N HIS A 96 -24.41 -9.68 4.68
CA HIS A 96 -25.71 -9.10 4.99
C HIS A 96 -26.75 -9.37 3.89
N LEU A 97 -26.37 -9.22 2.62
CA LEU A 97 -27.24 -9.50 1.47
C LEU A 97 -27.67 -10.97 1.40
N ASP A 98 -26.81 -11.90 1.81
CA ASP A 98 -27.13 -13.34 1.87
C ASP A 98 -28.03 -13.71 3.07
N SER A 99 -28.21 -12.81 4.04
CA SER A 99 -28.98 -13.06 5.26
C SER A 99 -30.43 -12.53 5.24
N GLU A 100 -30.81 -11.74 4.23
CA GLU A 100 -32.20 -11.31 3.96
C GLU A 100 -32.89 -12.20 2.92
#